data_AF-A0A7W1W5Q3-F1
#
_entry.id   AF-A0A7W1W5Q3-F1
#
_cell.length_a   1.000
_cell.length_b   1.000
_cell.length_c   1.000
_cell.angle_alpha   90.00
_cell.angle_beta   90.00
_cell.angle_gamma   90.00
#
_symmetry.space_group_name_H-M   'P 1'
#
loop_
_entity.id
_entity.type
_entity.pdbx_description
1 polymer ?
#
loop_
_entity_poly.entity_id
_entity_poly.type
_entity_poly.pdbx_seq_one_letter_code
_entity_poly.pdbx_strand_id
1 'polypeptide(L)' 'LAARNNLQTIAFPSISTGAYAYPKHEAAKICSGAIKDFLSQNKTIKQIRLVFFSEPDALKFIKHQAF' A
#
# COMPACT_ATOMS: atom_id res chain seq x y z
N LEU A 1 -12.01 -1.80 7.21
CA LEU A 1 -13.29 -1.27 6.66
C LEU A 1 -13.74 -2.02 5.40
N ALA A 2 -12.93 -2.06 4.33
CA ALA A 2 -13.31 -2.69 3.06
C ALA A 2 -13.82 -4.14 3.20
N ALA A 3 -13.07 -5.01 3.90
CA ALA A 3 -13.51 -6.39 4.13
C ALA A 3 -14.82 -6.51 4.93
N ARG A 4 -15.09 -5.61 5.88
CA ARG A 4 -16.36 -5.59 6.63
C ARG A 4 -17.56 -5.21 5.76
N ASN A 5 -17.31 -4.44 4.70
CA ASN A 5 -18.31 -4.05 3.71
C ASN A 5 -18.33 -4.98 2.49
N ASN A 6 -17.70 -6.17 2.58
CA ASN A 6 -17.61 -7.14 1.48
C ASN A 6 -17.04 -6.58 0.17
N LEU A 7 -16.26 -5.50 0.23
CA LEU A 7 -15.53 -5.00 -0.94
C LEU A 7 -14.39 -5.97 -1.25
N GLN A 8 -14.09 -6.17 -2.53
CA GLN A 8 -13.05 -7.11 -2.97
C GLN A 8 -11.80 -6.41 -3.50
N THR A 9 -11.90 -5.13 -3.85
CA THR A 9 -10.79 -4.36 -4.43
C THR A 9 -10.60 -3.05 -3.69
N ILE A 10 -9.34 -2.64 -3.55
CA ILE A 10 -8.97 -1.37 -2.91
C ILE A 10 -7.90 -0.70 -3.77
N ALA A 11 -8.01 0.61 -3.95
CA ALA A 11 -6.94 1.44 -4.46
C ALA A 11 -6.66 2.56 -3.45
N PHE A 12 -5.40 2.83 -3.15
CA PHE A 12 -5.03 3.94 -2.28
C PHE A 12 -3.67 4.54 -2.68
N PRO A 13 -3.45 5.84 -2.38
CA PRO A 13 -2.23 6.54 -2.79
C PRO A 13 -1.05 6.23 -1.86
N SER A 14 0.11 6.82 -2.14
CA SER A 14 1.25 6.85 -1.23
C SER A 14 0.97 7.74 0.00
N ILE A 15 0.31 7.17 1.02
CA ILE A 15 -0.13 7.87 2.23
C ILE A 15 1.07 8.45 2.98
N SER A 16 0.92 9.68 3.50
CA SER A 16 1.92 10.42 4.29
C SER A 16 3.19 10.87 3.57
N THR A 17 3.45 10.46 2.33
CA THR A 17 4.71 10.80 1.64
C THR A 17 4.68 12.09 0.82
N GLY A 18 3.55 12.82 0.86
CA GLY A 18 3.34 14.10 0.18
C GLY A 18 3.53 15.27 1.15
N ALA A 19 2.44 15.99 1.44
CA ALA A 19 2.44 17.14 2.36
C ALA A 19 3.01 16.83 3.76
N TYR A 20 2.87 15.59 4.23
CA TYR A 20 3.38 15.14 5.53
C TYR A 20 4.86 14.71 5.53
N ALA A 21 5.52 14.74 4.36
CA ALA A 21 6.96 14.51 4.19
C ALA A 21 7.51 13.19 4.80
N TYR A 22 6.66 12.20 5.05
CA TYR A 22 7.12 10.91 5.58
C TYR A 22 8.05 10.23 4.57
N PRO A 23 9.18 9.63 4.99
CA PRO A 23 10.15 9.06 4.06
C PRO A 23 9.53 7.96 3.19
N LYS A 24 9.59 8.13 1.86
CA LYS A 24 9.00 7.21 0.87
C LYS A 24 9.48 5.76 1.02
N HIS A 25 10.76 5.58 1.35
CA HIS A 25 11.35 4.25 1.50
C HIS A 25 10.91 3.53 2.78
N GLU A 26 10.67 4.27 3.87
CA GLU A 26 10.10 3.71 5.10
C GLU A 26 8.61 3.41 4.92
N ALA A 27 7.88 4.33 4.28
CA ALA A 27 6.47 4.13 3.93
C ALA A 27 6.29 2.86 3.09
N ALA A 28 7.19 2.60 2.14
CA ALA A 28 7.14 1.40 1.31
C ALA A 28 7.17 0.12 2.15
N LYS A 29 8.14 0.01 3.08
CA LYS A 29 8.30 -1.15 3.97
C LYS A 29 7.08 -1.36 4.86
N ILE A 30 6.61 -0.29 5.51
CA ILE A 30 5.46 -0.33 6.43
C ILE A 30 4.20 -0.73 5.67
N CYS A 31 3.95 -0.09 4.53
CA CYS A 31 2.76 -0.32 3.73
C CYS A 31 2.71 -1.76 3.19
N SER A 32 3.80 -2.25 2.59
CA SER A 32 3.83 -3.62 2.08
C SER A 32 3.69 -4.66 3.19
N GLY A 33 4.33 -4.43 4.35
CA GLY A 33 4.23 -5.32 5.51
C GLY A 33 2.79 -5.40 6.03
N ALA A 34 2.14 -4.25 6.23
CA ALA A 34 0.74 -4.21 6.65
C ALA A 34 -0.20 -4.89 5.64
N ILE A 35 0.04 -4.72 4.33
CA ILE A 35 -0.72 -5.41 3.28
C ILE A 35 -0.52 -6.92 3.38
N LYS A 36 0.73 -7.39 3.49
CA LYS A 36 1.08 -8.81 3.60
C LYS A 36 0.38 -9.46 4.79
N ASP A 37 0.52 -8.84 5.97
CA ASP A 37 -0.07 -9.31 7.22
C ASP A 37 -1.59 -9.40 7.10
N PHE A 38 -2.23 -8.36 6.55
CA PHE A 38 -3.67 -8.35 6.35
C PHE A 38 -4.15 -9.45 5.38
N LEU A 39 -3.50 -9.62 4.23
CA LEU A 39 -3.87 -10.62 3.23
C LEU A 39 -3.58 -12.07 3.67
N SER A 40 -2.65 -12.25 4.62
CA SER A 40 -2.42 -13.57 5.24
C SER A 40 -3.66 -14.04 6.01
N GLN A 41 -4.36 -13.12 6.69
CA GLN A 41 -5.49 -13.40 7.57
C GLN A 41 -6.86 -13.21 6.89
N ASN A 42 -6.98 -12.32 5.91
CA ASN A 42 -8.25 -11.99 5.26
C ASN A 42 -8.25 -12.36 3.77
N LYS A 43 -9.26 -13.12 3.33
CA LYS A 43 -9.41 -13.56 1.93
C LYS A 43 -10.52 -12.82 1.17
N THR A 44 -11.21 -11.86 1.78
CA THR A 44 -12.26 -11.05 1.15
C THR A 44 -11.67 -10.14 0.08
N ILE A 45 -10.56 -9.46 0.40
CA ILE A 45 -9.84 -8.62 -0.56
C ILE A 45 -9.07 -9.50 -1.53
N LYS A 46 -9.31 -9.30 -2.83
CA LYS A 46 -8.66 -10.02 -3.93
C LYS A 46 -7.60 -9.19 -4.64
N GLN A 47 -7.70 -7.86 -4.56
CA GLN A 47 -6.78 -6.96 -5.26
C GLN A 47 -6.57 -5.67 -4.47
N ILE A 48 -5.31 -5.27 -4.36
CA ILE A 48 -4.90 -3.96 -3.84
C ILE A 48 -4.08 -3.26 -4.92
N ARG A 49 -4.41 -2.00 -5.23
CA ARG A 49 -3.65 -1.14 -6.14
C ARG A 49 -3.03 0.01 -5.36
N LEU A 50 -1.71 0.09 -5.42
CA LEU A 50 -0.97 1.25 -4.91
C LEU A 50 -0.85 2.27 -6.04
N VAL A 51 -1.41 3.46 -5.82
CA VAL A 51 -1.51 4.49 -6.84
C VAL A 51 -0.46 5.57 -6.56
N PHE A 52 0.50 5.71 -7.47
CA PHE A 52 1.54 6.72 -7.38
C PHE A 52 1.27 7.82 -8.39
N PHE A 53 1.48 9.07 -7.96
CA PHE A 53 1.34 10.23 -8.84
C PHE A 53 2.43 10.28 -9.92
N SER A 54 3.63 9.81 -9.59
CA SER A 54 4.78 9.83 -10.48
C SER A 54 5.47 8.47 -10.53
N GLU A 55 6.05 8.13 -11.67
CA GLU A 55 6.85 6.92 -11.86
C GLU A 55 8.04 6.83 -10.88
N PRO A 56 8.82 7.89 -10.60
CA PRO A 56 9.89 7.84 -9.60
C PRO A 56 9.42 7.41 -8.21
N ASP A 57 8.18 7.73 -7.83
CA ASP A 57 7.63 7.32 -6.54
C ASP A 57 7.25 5.84 -6.54
N ALA A 58 6.68 5.34 -7.64
CA ALA A 58 6.43 3.92 -7.82
C ALA A 58 7.73 3.11 -7.78
N LEU A 59 8.79 3.57 -8.45
CA LEU A 59 10.10 2.92 -8.46
C LEU A 59 10.73 2.87 -7.05
N LYS A 60 10.62 3.96 -6.28
CA LYS A 60 11.06 3.97 -4.87
C LYS A 60 10.28 2.94 -4.04
N PHE A 61 8.97 2.84 -4.24
CA PHE A 61 8.18 1.83 -3.54
C PHE A 61 8.65 0.42 -3.90
N ILE A 62 8.76 0.09 -5.19
CA ILE A 62 9.18 -1.23 -5.68
C ILE A 62 10.56 -1.61 -5.13
N LYS A 63 11.49 -0.65 -5.04
CA LYS A 63 12.85 -0.90 -4.52
C LYS A 63 12.87 -1.22 -3.01
N HIS A 64 11.92 -0.68 -2.25
CA HIS A 64 11.96 -0.71 -0.79
C HIS A 64 10.82 -1.52 -0.15
N GLN A 65 9.88 -2.04 -0.93
CA GLN A 65 8.82 -2.91 -0.42
C GLN A 65 9.39 -4.18 0.23
N ALA A 66 8.64 -4.71 1.19
CA ALA A 66 8.94 -5.88 1.99
C ALA A 66 7.73 -6.84 2.01
N PHE A 67 7.30 -7.30 0.82
CA PHE A 67 6.26 -8.32 0.69
C PHE A 67 6.72 -9.71 1.11
#